data_AF-A0A965KNT4-F1
#
_entry.id   AF-A0A965KNT4-F1
#
_cell.length_a   1.000
_cell.length_b   1.000
_cell.length_c   1.000
_cell.angle_alpha   90.00
_cell.angle_beta   90.00
_cell.angle_gamma   90.00
#
_symmetry.space_group_name_H-M   'P 1'
#
loop_
_entity.id
_entity.type
_entity.pdbx_description
1 polymer ?
#
loop_
_entity_poly.entity_id
_entity_poly.type
_entity_poly.pdbx_seq_one_letter_code
_entity_poly.pdbx_strand_id
1 'polypeptide(L)' 'LTVKRLHHQRGKVILRADNPDYPDITIQNGQELQIWGVVAHVVHKV' A
#
# COMPACT_ATOMS: atom_id res chain seq x y z
N LEU A 1 -7.94 -7.51 -0.26
CA LEU A 1 -7.71 -6.16 -0.84
C LEU A 1 -7.25 -5.22 0.28
N THR A 2 -6.27 -4.36 0.02
CA THR A 2 -5.76 -3.38 1.00
C THR A 2 -5.57 -2.03 0.33
N VAL A 3 -5.74 -0.95 1.10
CA VAL A 3 -5.37 0.41 0.71
C VAL A 3 -4.22 0.82 1.61
N LYS A 4 -3.05 1.01 1.01
CA LYS A 4 -1.79 1.39 1.67
C LYS A 4 -1.05 2.34 0.76
N ARG A 5 -0.13 3.12 1.33
CA ARG A 5 0.71 4.02 0.55
C ARG A 5 1.76 3.21 -0.20
N LEU A 6 1.73 3.24 -1.53
CA LEU A 6 2.72 2.55 -2.34
C LEU A 6 4.05 3.31 -2.32
N HIS A 7 5.10 2.67 -1.83
CA HIS A 7 6.48 3.14 -1.90
C HIS A 7 7.28 2.25 -2.82
N HIS A 8 7.87 2.83 -3.87
CA HIS A 8 8.77 2.13 -4.78
C HIS A 8 10.11 2.88 -4.82
N GLN A 9 11.14 2.32 -4.20
CA GLN A 9 12.46 2.94 -4.11
C GLN A 9 13.55 1.87 -4.14
N ARG A 10 14.65 2.12 -4.88
CA ARG A 10 15.84 1.25 -4.94
C ARG A 10 15.51 -0.22 -5.24
N GLY A 11 14.55 -0.46 -6.14
CA GLY A 11 14.10 -1.81 -6.51
C GLY A 11 13.29 -2.55 -5.44
N LYS A 12 12.90 -1.88 -4.35
CA LYS A 12 12.02 -2.43 -3.32
C LYS A 12 10.64 -1.80 -3.44
N VAL A 13 9.62 -2.65 -3.38
CA VAL A 13 8.21 -2.22 -3.30
C VAL A 13 7.71 -2.48 -1.88
N ILE A 14 7.17 -1.45 -1.26
CA ILE A 14 6.64 -1.48 0.10
C ILE A 14 5.25 -0.86 0.10
N LEU A 15 4.29 -1.55 0.70
CA LEU A 15 2.97 -1.00 1.02
C LEU A 15 3.02 -0.48 2.46
N ARG A 16 3.18 0.83 2.62
CA ARG A 16 3.29 1.46 3.95
C ARG A 16 1.95 1.62 4.64
N ALA A 17 1.92 1.35 5.93
CA ALA A 17 0.80 1.67 6.79
C ALA A 17 0.88 3.13 7.25
N ASP A 18 -0.23 3.85 7.19
CA ASP A 18 -0.34 5.20 7.79
C ASP A 18 -0.86 5.15 9.24
N ASN A 19 -1.15 3.95 9.78
CA ASN A 19 -1.47 3.72 11.19
C ASN A 19 -0.32 2.93 11.87
N PRO A 20 0.32 3.45 12.93
CA PRO A 20 1.42 2.79 13.64
C PRO A 20 1.13 1.38 14.17
N ASP A 21 -0.13 1.06 14.45
CA ASP A 21 -0.53 -0.26 14.96
C ASP A 21 -0.45 -1.36 13.88
N TYR A 22 -0.23 -0.97 12.62
CA TYR A 22 -0.18 -1.88 11.49
C TYR A 22 1.19 -1.85 10.83
N PRO A 23 1.81 -3.02 10.56
CA PRO A 23 3.11 -3.05 9.91
C PRO A 23 3.03 -2.72 8.41
N ASP A 24 4.16 -2.25 7.89
CA ASP A 24 4.45 -2.15 6.47
C ASP A 24 4.55 -3.55 5.84
N ILE A 25 4.16 -3.67 4.58
CA ILE A 25 4.30 -4.92 3.81
C ILE A 25 5.39 -4.71 2.76
N THR A 26 6.50 -5.43 2.88
CA THR A 26 7.52 -5.47 1.83
C THR A 26 7.20 -6.60 0.87
N ILE A 27 7.11 -6.29 -0.43
CA ILE A 27 6.89 -7.28 -1.47
C ILE A 27 8.20 -8.02 -1.73
N GLN A 28 8.17 -9.33 -1.61
CA GLN A 28 9.31 -10.22 -1.81
C GLN A 28 9.33 -10.80 -3.23
N ASN A 29 10.48 -11.32 -3.63
CA ASN A 29 10.62 -12.00 -4.91
C ASN A 29 9.65 -13.19 -5.00
N GLY A 30 8.96 -13.31 -6.14
CA GLY A 30 7.97 -14.37 -6.37
C GLY A 30 6.57 -14.06 -5.83
N GLN A 31 6.37 -12.94 -5.13
CA GLN A 31 5.03 -12.46 -4.78
C GLN A 31 4.47 -11.60 -5.90
N GLU A 32 3.18 -11.77 -6.18
CA GLU A 32 2.45 -10.96 -7.14
C GLU A 32 1.85 -9.72 -6.45
N LEU A 33 2.02 -8.56 -7.08
CA LEU A 33 1.39 -7.31 -6.67
C LEU A 33 0.52 -6.80 -7.82
N GLN A 34 -0.77 -6.64 -7.57
CA GLN A 34 -1.70 -6.01 -8.50
C GLN A 34 -2.23 -4.70 -7.93
N ILE A 35 -2.05 -3.61 -8.68
CA ILE A 35 -2.62 -2.30 -8.36
C ILE A 35 -4.02 -2.21 -8.97
N TRP A 36 -5.05 -2.12 -8.13
CA TRP A 36 -6.44 -2.04 -8.56
C TRP A 36 -6.87 -0.63 -8.99
N GLY A 37 -6.15 0.40 -8.52
CA GLY A 37 -6.43 1.79 -8.83
C GLY A 37 -5.70 2.73 -7.87
N VAL A 38 -5.99 4.02 -8.02
CA VAL A 38 -5.47 5.10 -7.17
C VAL A 38 -6.61 5.68 -6.35
N VAL A 39 -6.36 5.90 -5.05
CA VAL A 39 -7.31 6.61 -4.18
C VAL A 39 -7.22 8.10 -4.50
N ALA A 40 -8.32 8.68 -4.99
CA ALA A 40 -8.39 10.10 -5.31
C ALA A 40 -9.14 10.91 -4.25
N HIS A 41 -10.16 10.33 -3.62
CA HIS A 41 -11.04 11.03 -2.69
C HIS A 41 -11.51 10.08 -1.57
N VAL A 42 -11.84 10.64 -0.41
CA VAL A 42 -12.47 9.93 0.70
C VAL A 42 -13.86 10.51 0.89
N VAL A 43 -14.89 9.65 0.89
CA VAL A 43 -16.26 10.04 1.20
C VAL A 43 -16.59 9.50 2.57
N HIS A 44 -16.75 10.39 3.55
CA HIS A 44 -17.15 10.05 4.90
C HIS A 44 -18.47 10.75 5.22
N LYS A 45 -19.47 9.99 5.67
CA LYS A 45 -20.70 10.58 6.19
C LYS A 45 -20.36 11.20 7.55
N VAL A 46 -20.47 12.52 7.65
CA VAL A 46 -20.33 13.25 8.91
C VAL A 46 -21.53 12.97 9.81
#